data_AF-Q75MK8-F1
#
_entry.id   AF-Q75MK8-F1
#
_cell.length_a   1.000
_cell.length_b   1.000
_cell.length_c   1.000
_cell.angle_alpha   90.00
_cell.angle_beta   90.00
_cell.angle_gamma   90.00
#
_symmetry.space_group_name_H-M   'P 1'
#
loop_
_entity.id
_entity.type
_entity.pdbx_description
1 polymer ?
#
loop_
_entity_poly.entity_id
_entity_poly.type
_entity_poly.pdbx_seq_one_letter_code
_entity_poly.pdbx_strand_id
1 'polypeptide(L)' 'MQRPCTCDFLHGPRTQRRAAAQIAQALLGAEERKVEIAFYRKD' A
#
# COMPACT_ATOMS: atom_id res chain seq x y z
N MET A 1 10.44 -0.29 13.85
CA MET A 1 10.32 -1.30 12.77
C MET A 1 9.46 -0.71 11.67
N GLN A 2 10.03 -0.35 10.51
CA GLN A 2 9.25 0.16 9.39
C GLN A 2 8.51 -1.02 8.74
N ARG A 3 7.17 -0.95 8.69
CA ARG A 3 6.36 -1.96 8.02
C ARG A 3 6.33 -1.64 6.52
N PRO A 4 6.41 -2.65 5.64
CA PRO A 4 6.36 -2.42 4.20
C PRO A 4 5.02 -1.78 3.81
N CYS A 5 5.03 -0.98 2.75
CA CYS A 5 3.84 -0.32 2.21
C CYS A 5 2.80 -1.31 1.62
N THR A 6 3.10 -2.61 1.60
CA THR A 6 2.18 -3.70 1.25
C THR A 6 1.59 -4.40 2.48
N CYS A 7 1.86 -3.90 3.69
CA CYS A 7 1.39 -4.53 4.92
C CYS A 7 -0.13 -4.35 5.08
N ASP A 8 -0.88 -5.45 4.89
CA ASP A 8 -2.33 -5.46 5.03
C ASP A 8 -2.84 -5.02 6.41
N PHE A 9 -2.01 -5.10 7.45
CA PHE A 9 -2.34 -4.59 8.78
C PHE A 9 -2.65 -3.08 8.77
N LEU A 10 -2.01 -2.33 7.87
CA LEU A 10 -2.23 -0.88 7.73
C LEU A 10 -3.47 -0.57 6.87
N HIS A 11 -4.13 -1.58 6.32
CA HIS A 11 -5.33 -1.42 5.49
C HIS A 11 -6.58 -1.37 6.38
N GLY A 12 -7.53 -0.51 6.01
CA GLY A 12 -8.85 -0.46 6.64
C GLY A 12 -9.93 -0.05 5.63
N PRO A 13 -11.15 0.29 6.08
CA PRO A 13 -12.30 0.52 5.20
C PRO A 13 -12.07 1.58 4.10
N ARG A 14 -11.23 2.59 4.37
CA ARG A 14 -10.90 3.65 3.40
C ARG A 14 -9.69 3.32 2.51
N THR A 15 -8.99 2.22 2.77
CA THR A 15 -7.89 1.79 1.93
C THR A 15 -8.44 1.20 0.64
N GLN A 16 -8.20 1.89 -0.48
CA GLN A 16 -8.64 1.41 -1.78
C GLN A 16 -7.81 0.19 -2.18
N ARG A 17 -8.45 -0.99 -2.29
CA ARG A 17 -7.78 -2.25 -2.70
C ARG A 17 -7.03 -2.12 -4.03
N ARG A 18 -7.57 -1.32 -4.96
CA ARG A 18 -6.93 -1.04 -6.25
C ARG A 18 -5.59 -0.30 -6.09
N ALA A 19 -5.50 0.66 -5.16
CA ALA A 19 -4.25 1.38 -4.89
C ALA A 19 -3.19 0.45 -4.31
N ALA A 20 -3.57 -0.42 -3.35
CA ALA A 20 -2.66 -1.43 -2.80
C ALA A 20 -2.17 -2.42 -3.89
N ALA A 21 -3.06 -2.86 -4.78
CA ALA A 21 -2.68 -3.72 -5.91
C ALA A 21 -1.73 -3.04 -6.90
N GLN A 22 -1.92 -1.74 -7.18
CA GLN A 22 -1.00 -0.97 -8.04
C GLN A 22 0.40 -0.88 -7.43
N ILE A 23 0.50 -0.68 -6.12
CA ILE A 23 1.77 -0.67 -5.40
C ILE A 23 2.44 -2.04 -5.50
N ALA A 24 1.71 -3.12 -5.22
CA ALA A 24 2.24 -4.48 -5.30
C ALA A 24 2.77 -4.81 -6.70
N GLN A 25 2.04 -4.44 -7.75
CA GLN A 25 2.48 -4.64 -9.13
C GLN A 25 3.73 -3.82 -9.48
N ALA A 26 3.78 -2.54 -9.09
CA ALA A 26 4.94 -1.68 -9.35
C ALA A 26 6.20 -2.25 -8.67
N LEU A 27 6.08 -2.73 -7.44
CA LEU A 27 7.18 -3.37 -6.72
C LEU A 27 7.65 -4.67 -7.39
N LEU A 28 6.73 -5.51 -7.88
CA LEU A 28 7.09 -6.74 -8.61
C LEU A 28 7.78 -6.46 -9.95
N GLY A 29 7.39 -5.39 -10.63
CA GLY A 29 7.98 -4.97 -11.91
C GLY A 29 9.22 -4.09 -11.79
N ALA A 30 9.65 -3.73 -10.57
CA ALA A 30 10.65 -2.69 -10.33
C ALA A 30 10.34 -1.38 -11.07
N GLU A 31 9.05 -1.04 -11.18
CA GLU A 31 8.58 0.18 -11.83
C GLU A 31 8.37 1.29 -10.79
N GLU A 32 8.82 2.51 -11.12
CA GLU A 32 8.44 3.68 -10.36
C GLU A 32 6.99 4.06 -10.68
N ARG A 33 6.16 4.19 -9.64
CA ARG A 33 4.76 4.59 -9.80
C ARG A 33 4.28 5.44 -8.63
N LYS A 34 3.69 6.60 -8.95
CA LYS A 34 3.02 7.45 -7.96
C LYS A 34 1.59 6.94 -7.72
N VAL A 35 1.28 6.63 -6.46
CA VAL A 35 -0.06 6.16 -6.03
C VAL A 35 -0.44 6.91 -4.76
N GLU A 36 -1.71 7.32 -4.65
CA GLU A 36 -2.27 7.83 -3.40
C GLU A 36 -3.00 6.70 -2.66
N ILE A 37 -2.66 6.50 -1.39
CA ILE A 37 -3.23 5.44 -0.56
C ILE A 37 -3.44 5.93 0.87
N ALA A 38 -4.59 5.57 1.44
CA ALA A 38 -4.90 5.84 2.84
C ALA A 38 -4.52 4.62 3.70
N PHE A 39 -3.58 4.81 4.63
CA PHE A 39 -3.22 3.81 5.64
C PHE A 39 -3.74 4.21 7.02
N TYR A 40 -4.05 3.20 7.82
CA TYR A 40 -4.45 3.33 9.21
C TYR A 40 -3.20 3.25 10.10
N ARG A 41 -3.15 4.08 11.13
CA ARG A 41 -2.08 4.02 12.13
C ARG A 41 -2.40 2.92 13.12
N LYS A 42 -1.40 2.08 13.38
CA LYS A 42 -1.40 1.20 14.54
C LYS A 42 -0.75 1.99 15.68
N ASP A 43 -1.55 2.71 16.45
CA ASP A 43 -1.10 3.24 17.73
C ASP A 43 -0.90 2.08 18.74
#